data_AF-A0AAV1PD39-F1
#
_entry.id   AF-A0AAV1PD39-F1
#
_cell.length_a   1.000
_cell.length_b   1.000
_cell.length_c   1.000
_cell.angle_alpha   90.00
_cell.angle_beta   90.00
_cell.angle_gamma   90.00
#
_symmetry.space_group_name_H-M   'P 1'
#
loop_
_entity.id
_entity.type
_entity.pdbx_description
1 polymer ?
#
loop_
_entity_poly.entity_id
_entity_poly.type
_entity_poly.pdbx_seq_one_letter_code
_entity_poly.pdbx_strand_id
1 'polypeptide(L)' 'MMKPSSWMLSTEGQVVMGPHDHFINGLAAVVASYYNFSLQYPEDASCTLEFIP' A
#
# COMPACT_ATOMS: atom_id res chain seq x y z
N MET A 1 13.57 -18.83 -15.87
CA MET A 1 12.46 -17.92 -15.53
C MET A 1 12.94 -17.03 -14.40
N MET A 2 13.26 -15.76 -14.66
CA MET A 2 13.73 -14.83 -13.61
C MET A 2 12.53 -14.49 -12.73
N LYS A 3 12.56 -14.91 -11.45
CA LYS A 3 11.65 -14.37 -10.45
C LYS A 3 12.04 -12.90 -10.23
N PRO A 4 11.10 -11.95 -10.17
CA PRO A 4 11.41 -10.60 -9.73
C PRO A 4 12.05 -10.72 -8.34
N SER A 5 13.31 -10.33 -8.21
CA SER A 5 14.15 -10.71 -7.08
C SER A 5 13.91 -9.87 -5.83
N SER A 6 13.19 -8.75 -5.95
CA SER A 6 12.74 -7.91 -4.82
C SER A 6 12.01 -6.66 -5.32
N TRP A 7 11.28 -5.98 -4.44
CA TRP A 7 10.65 -4.68 -4.75
C TRP A 7 11.52 -3.52 -4.29
N MET A 8 11.54 -2.41 -5.04
CA MET A 8 12.23 -1.18 -4.68
C MET A 8 11.25 -0.01 -4.79
N LEU A 9 11.37 0.97 -3.90
CA LEU A 9 10.55 2.18 -3.90
C LEU A 9 11.42 3.37 -4.32
N SER A 10 10.95 4.15 -5.29
CA SER A 10 11.58 5.41 -5.69
C SER A 10 10.61 6.59 -5.60
N THR A 11 11.16 7.75 -5.24
CA THR A 11 10.46 9.04 -5.25
C THR A 11 11.36 10.03 -5.97
N GLU A 12 10.80 10.81 -6.90
CA GLU A 12 11.55 11.83 -7.67
C GLU A 12 12.81 11.28 -8.36
N GLY A 13 12.75 10.03 -8.83
CA GLY A 13 13.88 9.35 -9.48
C GLY A 13 14.98 8.85 -8.54
N GLN A 14 14.84 9.04 -7.23
CA GLN A 14 15.75 8.51 -6.22
C GLN A 14 15.17 7.24 -5.57
N VAL A 15 15.97 6.18 -5.45
CA VAL A 15 15.57 4.98 -4.73
C VAL A 15 15.63 5.27 -3.23
N VAL A 16 14.47 5.36 -2.60
CA VAL A 16 14.33 5.59 -1.15
C VAL A 16 14.26 4.30 -0.36
N MET A 17 13.88 3.19 -1.01
CA MET A 17 13.91 1.86 -0.42
C MET A 17 14.52 0.86 -1.41
N GLY A 18 15.61 0.24 -0.99
CA GLY A 18 16.27 -0.82 -1.74
C GLY A 18 15.45 -2.11 -1.82
N PRO A 19 16.03 -3.18 -2.41
CA PRO A 19 15.39 -4.47 -2.59
C PRO A 19 14.75 -4.99 -1.29
N HIS A 20 13.41 -5.07 -1.25
CA HIS A 20 12.68 -5.66 -0.15
C HIS A 20 11.64 -6.71 -0.60
N ASP A 21 11.73 -7.90 -0.04
CA ASP A 21 10.89 -9.05 -0.41
C ASP A 21 9.48 -9.03 0.19
N HIS A 22 9.25 -8.21 1.22
CA HIS A 22 7.99 -8.17 1.98
C HIS A 22 7.21 -6.87 1.80
N PHE A 23 7.67 -5.97 0.94
CA PHE A 23 6.98 -4.70 0.68
C PHE A 23 5.51 -4.90 0.28
N ILE A 24 5.24 -5.89 -0.59
CA ILE A 24 3.87 -6.22 -1.02
C ILE A 24 3.01 -6.73 0.13
N ASN A 25 3.58 -7.49 1.08
CA ASN A 25 2.83 -7.95 2.25
C ASN A 25 2.42 -6.78 3.14
N GLY A 26 3.32 -5.81 3.34
CA GLY A 26 3.01 -4.58 4.08
C GLY A 26 1.94 -3.74 3.38
N LEU A 27 2.06 -3.53 2.07
CA LEU A 27 1.06 -2.81 1.29
C LEU A 27 -0.31 -3.52 1.33
N ALA A 28 -0.33 -4.84 1.18
CA ALA A 28 -1.55 -5.64 1.25
C ALA A 28 -2.21 -5.54 2.64
N ALA A 29 -1.41 -5.57 3.72
CA ALA A 29 -1.93 -5.40 5.07
C ALA A 29 -2.58 -4.01 5.25
N VAL A 30 -1.94 -2.94 4.77
CA VAL A 30 -2.49 -1.57 4.85
C VAL A 30 -3.80 -1.46 4.07
N VAL A 31 -3.84 -1.94 2.83
CA VAL A 31 -5.05 -1.87 1.99
C VAL A 31 -6.19 -2.74 2.57
N ALA A 32 -5.88 -3.94 3.06
CA ALA A 32 -6.86 -4.82 3.68
C ALA A 32 -7.42 -4.24 4.98
N SER A 33 -6.55 -3.66 5.83
CA SER A 33 -6.97 -2.94 7.02
C SER A 33 -7.86 -1.75 6.66
N TYR A 34 -7.47 -0.95 5.66
CA TYR A 34 -8.27 0.18 5.18
C TYR A 34 -9.66 -0.28 4.74
N TYR A 35 -9.75 -1.30 3.89
CA TYR A 35 -11.03 -1.86 3.45
C TYR A 35 -11.89 -2.36 4.61
N ASN A 36 -11.29 -3.09 5.55
CA ASN A 36 -12.01 -3.60 6.72
C ASN A 36 -12.52 -2.47 7.63
N PHE A 37 -11.72 -1.43 7.86
CA PHE A 37 -12.16 -0.27 8.62
C PHE A 37 -13.27 0.49 7.90
N SER A 38 -13.19 0.62 6.58
CA SER A 38 -14.25 1.25 5.78
C SER A 38 -15.57 0.50 5.84
N LEU A 39 -15.56 -0.82 5.98
CA LEU A 39 -16.78 -1.61 6.20
C LEU A 39 -17.34 -1.49 7.62
N GLN A 40 -16.46 -1.41 8.64
CA GLN A 40 -16.87 -1.37 10.04
C GLN A 40 -17.34 0.03 10.48
N TYR A 41 -16.80 1.09 9.89
CA TYR A 41 -17.07 2.48 10.25
C TYR A 41 -17.50 3.29 9.02
N PRO A 42 -18.66 2.98 8.42
CA PRO A 42 -19.07 3.58 7.15
C PRO A 42 -19.32 5.09 7.23
N GLU A 43 -19.78 5.60 8.37
CA GLU A 43 -19.99 7.04 8.57
C GLU A 43 -18.66 7.80 8.61
N ASP A 44 -17.67 7.32 9.36
CA ASP A 44 -16.33 7.93 9.46
C ASP A 44 -15.50 7.72 8.18
N ALA A 45 -15.67 6.58 7.50
CA ALA A 45 -14.97 6.25 6.26
C ALA A 45 -15.42 7.13 5.07
N SER A 46 -16.62 7.70 5.14
CA SER A 46 -17.12 8.63 4.12
C SER A 46 -16.29 9.91 4.04
N CYS A 47 -15.66 10.33 5.14
CA CYS A 47 -14.77 11.49 5.19
C CYS A 47 -13.34 11.19 4.69
N THR A 48 -12.95 9.92 4.58
CA THR A 48 -11.61 9.49 4.13
C THR A 48 -11.52 9.27 2.62
N LEU A 49 -12.67 9.18 1.93
CA LEU A 49 -12.79 8.94 0.48
C LEU A 49 -12.48 10.16 -0.40
N GLU A 50 -12.12 11.32 0.17
CA GLU A 50 -11.84 12.54 -0.60
C GLU A 50 -10.55 12.47 -1.47
N PHE A 51 -9.75 11.40 -1.38
CA PHE A 51 -8.41 11.36 -1.99
C PHE A 51 -8.02 10.06 -2.73
N ILE A 52 -8.98 9.27 -3.23
CA ILE A 52 -8.68 8.20 -4.20
C ILE A 52 -9.21 8.65 -5.58
N PRO A 53 -8.35 9.20 -6.47
CA PRO A 53 -8.70 9.48 -7.87
C PRO A 53 -8.84 8.20 -8.71
#